data_AF-A0A956TNW0-F1
#
_entry.id   AF-A0A956TNW0-F1
#
_cell.length_a   1.000
_cell.length_b   1.000
_cell.length_c   1.000
_cell.angle_alpha   90.00
_cell.angle_beta   90.00
_cell.angle_gamma   90.00
#
_symmetry.space_group_name_H-M   'P 1'
#
loop_
_entity.id
_entity.type
_entity.pdbx_description
1 polymer ?
#
loop_
_entity_poly.entity_id
_entity_poly.type
_entity_poly.pdbx_seq_one_letter_code
_entity_poly.pdbx_strand_id
1 'polypeptide(L)'
;MNCQINMKINSMQSDLLEVVSLVGEELGRWEERKQRHLQLLEALLGLTQKAPSQAEEGFTTQELRDEVSRIINKPWGNDENQAKVVSQHWSKLEAVWDKKREGLRQRAAAQNLAGFPVLRKTTGGGGGLPSRYAFIVQAFEDDDLAESHPPPEESGSVQYFLDDLEPGNWLVSAFANQVELAGWRKWAFIGLLFAALLAVLIFGLAAFFSLSHVPQTGPVVALVLSVAALSALVWHGVKPFVEILDFKTAIAPGWLQNAGSAEDRLLVFERRMPDAPNSIRIVRYSATCPLCGGRVRLTDGRKQFPRRIIGRCDASPREHVFSFDHHCRTGYRLLG
;
A
#
# COMPACT_ATOMS: atom_id res chain seq x y z
N MET A 1 -32.25 -8.52 -32.26
CA MET A 1 -32.12 -8.29 -30.80
C MET A 1 -31.29 -9.37 -30.10
N ASN A 2 -31.47 -10.68 -30.34
CA ASN A 2 -30.69 -11.73 -29.65
C ASN A 2 -29.17 -11.74 -29.95
N CYS A 3 -28.72 -11.29 -31.11
CA CYS A 3 -27.28 -11.30 -31.46
C CYS A 3 -26.48 -10.22 -30.71
N GLN A 4 -27.06 -9.02 -30.50
CA GLN A 4 -26.42 -7.94 -29.74
C GLN A 4 -26.37 -8.22 -28.23
N ILE A 5 -27.38 -8.93 -27.69
CA ILE A 5 -27.40 -9.32 -26.27
C ILE A 5 -26.32 -10.38 -26.00
N ASN A 6 -26.19 -11.39 -26.86
CA ASN A 6 -25.15 -12.42 -26.71
C ASN A 6 -23.72 -11.88 -26.87
N MET A 7 -23.49 -10.91 -27.77
CA MET A 7 -22.19 -10.24 -27.86
C MET A 7 -21.83 -9.46 -26.58
N LYS A 8 -22.81 -8.77 -25.99
CA LYS A 8 -22.58 -7.97 -24.78
C LYS A 8 -22.31 -8.85 -23.55
N ILE A 9 -23.03 -9.97 -23.42
CA ILE A 9 -22.82 -10.97 -22.36
C ILE A 9 -21.43 -11.61 -22.49
N ASN A 10 -21.01 -11.98 -23.70
CA ASN A 10 -19.68 -12.57 -23.92
C ASN A 10 -18.54 -11.57 -23.64
N SER A 11 -18.70 -10.30 -23.99
CA SER A 11 -17.73 -9.25 -23.65
C SER A 11 -17.59 -9.08 -22.14
N MET A 12 -18.72 -8.95 -21.42
CA MET A 12 -18.71 -8.78 -19.96
C MET A 12 -18.12 -9.99 -19.23
N GLN A 13 -18.35 -11.21 -19.74
CA GLN A 13 -17.74 -12.43 -19.19
C GLN A 13 -16.24 -12.49 -19.42
N SER A 14 -15.76 -12.03 -20.59
CA SER A 14 -14.32 -11.92 -20.88
C SER A 14 -13.65 -10.96 -19.91
N ASP A 15 -14.21 -9.77 -19.74
CA ASP A 15 -13.68 -8.73 -18.84
C ASP A 15 -13.64 -9.23 -17.38
N LEU A 16 -14.68 -9.94 -16.94
CA LEU A 16 -14.73 -10.54 -15.60
C LEU A 16 -13.62 -11.57 -15.39
N LEU A 17 -13.34 -12.42 -16.38
CA LEU A 17 -12.30 -13.44 -16.27
C LEU A 17 -10.90 -12.85 -16.25
N GLU A 18 -10.63 -11.81 -17.04
CA GLU A 18 -9.35 -11.09 -17.01
C GLU A 18 -9.11 -10.42 -15.65
N VAL A 19 -10.13 -9.74 -15.13
CA VAL A 19 -10.08 -9.12 -13.79
C VAL A 19 -9.88 -10.17 -12.69
N VAL A 20 -10.56 -11.32 -12.77
CA VAL A 20 -10.41 -12.42 -11.82
C VAL A 20 -9.01 -13.04 -11.90
N SER A 21 -8.42 -13.13 -13.10
CA SER A 21 -7.04 -13.58 -13.30
C SER A 21 -6.05 -12.63 -12.62
N LEU A 22 -6.22 -11.31 -12.78
CA LEU A 22 -5.41 -10.29 -12.10
C LEU A 22 -5.47 -10.43 -10.58
N VAL A 23 -6.67 -10.57 -10.01
CA VAL A 23 -6.83 -10.75 -8.55
C VAL A 23 -6.19 -12.05 -8.09
N GLY A 24 -6.31 -13.13 -8.86
CA GLY A 24 -5.67 -14.40 -8.55
C GLY A 24 -4.14 -14.32 -8.52
N GLU A 25 -3.54 -13.60 -9.47
CA GLU A 25 -2.10 -13.35 -9.50
C GLU A 25 -1.64 -12.52 -8.29
N GLU A 26 -2.37 -11.45 -7.96
CA GLU A 26 -2.07 -10.60 -6.81
C GLU A 26 -2.25 -11.34 -5.47
N LEU A 27 -3.29 -12.16 -5.34
CA LEU A 27 -3.50 -12.99 -4.16
C LEU A 27 -2.33 -13.97 -3.93
N GLY A 28 -1.71 -14.46 -5.01
CA GLY A 28 -0.49 -15.26 -4.94
C GLY A 28 0.71 -14.52 -4.33
N ARG A 29 0.72 -13.19 -4.42
CA ARG A 29 1.80 -12.31 -3.92
C ARG A 29 1.57 -11.83 -2.49
N TRP A 30 0.37 -12.01 -1.94
CA TRP A 30 0.04 -11.58 -0.57
C TRP A 30 0.56 -12.57 0.46
N GLU A 31 1.36 -12.08 1.42
CA GLU A 31 1.93 -12.92 2.50
C GLU A 31 0.85 -13.58 3.36
N GLU A 32 -0.28 -12.87 3.51
CA GLU A 32 -1.41 -13.29 4.32
C GLU A 32 -2.31 -14.33 3.64
N ARG A 33 -2.03 -14.79 2.41
CA ARG A 33 -2.90 -15.68 1.62
C ARG A 33 -3.48 -16.87 2.40
N LYS A 34 -2.72 -17.43 3.35
CA LYS A 34 -3.13 -18.59 4.17
C LYS A 34 -4.24 -18.27 5.19
N GLN A 35 -4.57 -16.99 5.40
CA GLN A 35 -5.63 -16.60 6.30
C GLN A 35 -7.00 -17.01 5.75
N ARG A 36 -7.89 -17.44 6.64
CA ARG A 36 -9.21 -18.01 6.27
C ARG A 36 -10.07 -17.10 5.38
N HIS A 37 -10.00 -15.80 5.58
CA HIS A 37 -10.78 -14.84 4.79
C HIS A 37 -10.19 -14.65 3.37
N LEU A 38 -8.89 -14.85 3.18
CA LEU A 38 -8.25 -14.88 1.86
C LEU A 38 -8.42 -16.23 1.15
N GLN A 39 -8.56 -17.32 1.90
CA GLN A 39 -9.01 -18.60 1.34
C GLN A 39 -10.47 -18.54 0.86
N LEU A 40 -11.31 -17.75 1.53
CA LEU A 40 -12.67 -17.44 1.06
C LEU A 40 -12.65 -16.65 -0.25
N LEU A 41 -11.71 -15.69 -0.39
CA LEU A 41 -11.49 -14.98 -1.64
C LEU A 41 -11.03 -15.94 -2.75
N GLU A 42 -10.07 -16.82 -2.46
CA GLU A 42 -9.58 -17.85 -3.40
C GLU A 42 -10.71 -18.77 -3.86
N ALA A 43 -11.59 -19.19 -2.96
CA ALA A 43 -12.79 -19.96 -3.28
C ALA A 43 -13.74 -19.18 -4.20
N LEU A 44 -13.99 -17.90 -3.91
CA LEU A 44 -14.86 -17.06 -4.73
C LEU A 44 -14.29 -16.87 -6.15
N LEU A 45 -12.98 -16.66 -6.28
CA LEU A 45 -12.30 -16.59 -7.58
C LEU A 45 -12.43 -17.91 -8.35
N GLY A 46 -12.19 -19.04 -7.69
CA GLY A 46 -12.31 -20.36 -8.28
C GLY A 46 -13.73 -20.69 -8.75
N LEU A 47 -14.76 -20.33 -7.97
CA LEU A 47 -16.16 -20.48 -8.37
C LEU A 47 -16.51 -19.59 -9.55
N THR A 48 -16.04 -18.34 -9.55
CA THR A 48 -16.25 -17.39 -10.65
C THR A 48 -15.63 -17.89 -11.96
N GLN A 49 -14.44 -18.49 -11.91
CA GLN A 49 -13.81 -19.11 -13.09
C GLN A 49 -14.55 -20.35 -13.60
N LYS A 50 -15.08 -21.19 -12.69
CA LYS A 50 -15.81 -22.41 -13.06
C LYS A 50 -17.21 -22.14 -13.63
N ALA A 51 -17.87 -21.11 -13.12
CA ALA A 51 -19.27 -20.79 -13.47
C ALA A 51 -19.45 -19.27 -13.69
N PRO A 52 -18.91 -18.71 -14.80
CA PRO A 52 -18.98 -17.27 -15.06
C PRO A 52 -20.41 -16.76 -15.25
N SER A 53 -21.33 -17.59 -15.77
CA SER A 53 -22.75 -17.24 -15.88
C SER A 53 -23.46 -17.10 -14.54
N GLN A 54 -23.05 -17.86 -13.52
CA GLN A 54 -23.60 -17.79 -12.16
C GLN A 54 -22.96 -16.65 -11.34
N ALA A 55 -21.79 -16.15 -11.77
CA ALA A 55 -21.05 -15.12 -11.05
C ALA A 55 -21.82 -13.79 -10.92
N GLU A 56 -22.64 -13.43 -11.92
CA GLU A 56 -23.48 -12.22 -11.86
C GLU A 56 -24.55 -12.30 -10.76
N GLU A 57 -25.12 -13.48 -10.58
CA GLU A 57 -26.15 -13.77 -9.57
C GLU A 57 -25.56 -14.00 -8.16
N GLY A 58 -24.29 -14.42 -8.11
CA GLY A 58 -23.56 -14.72 -6.90
C GLY A 58 -23.74 -16.13 -6.38
N PHE A 59 -22.76 -16.56 -5.58
CA PHE A 59 -22.69 -17.89 -4.98
C PHE A 59 -23.29 -17.90 -3.59
N THR A 60 -23.93 -18.99 -3.24
CA THR A 60 -24.53 -19.20 -1.93
C THR A 60 -23.46 -19.46 -0.85
N THR A 61 -23.84 -19.26 0.41
CA THR A 61 -23.01 -19.62 1.57
C THR A 61 -22.48 -21.06 1.52
N GLN A 62 -23.31 -22.01 1.06
CA GLN A 62 -22.96 -23.42 1.04
C GLN A 62 -21.90 -23.71 -0.03
N GLU A 63 -22.09 -23.21 -1.25
CA GLU A 63 -21.13 -23.36 -2.35
C GLU A 63 -19.76 -22.78 -1.98
N LEU A 64 -19.73 -21.59 -1.38
CA LEU A 64 -18.49 -20.98 -0.90
C LEU A 64 -17.81 -21.82 0.18
N ARG A 65 -18.57 -22.33 1.14
CA ARG A 65 -18.02 -23.16 2.21
C ARG A 65 -17.40 -24.44 1.69
N ASP A 66 -18.08 -25.09 0.75
CA ASP A 66 -17.65 -26.36 0.18
C ASP A 66 -16.37 -26.16 -0.65
N GLU A 67 -16.27 -25.05 -1.40
CA GLU A 67 -15.04 -24.70 -2.12
C GLU A 67 -13.89 -24.34 -1.16
N VAL A 68 -14.14 -23.57 -0.10
CA VAL A 68 -13.11 -23.30 0.92
C VAL A 68 -12.66 -24.60 1.58
N SER A 69 -13.58 -25.49 1.94
CA SER A 69 -13.28 -26.79 2.56
C SER A 69 -12.41 -27.65 1.64
N ARG A 70 -12.65 -27.59 0.33
CA ARG A 70 -11.82 -28.24 -0.70
C ARG A 70 -10.40 -27.65 -0.74
N ILE A 71 -10.26 -26.33 -0.75
CA ILE A 71 -8.95 -25.64 -0.78
C ILE A 71 -8.11 -25.99 0.46
N ILE A 72 -8.74 -26.03 1.64
CA ILE A 72 -8.05 -26.24 2.92
C ILE A 72 -7.90 -27.71 3.29
N ASN A 73 -8.51 -28.61 2.51
CA ASN A 73 -8.62 -30.05 2.75
C ASN A 73 -9.08 -30.42 4.17
N LYS A 74 -10.02 -29.64 4.73
CA LYS A 74 -10.58 -29.79 6.08
C LYS A 74 -11.99 -29.20 6.11
N PRO A 75 -12.89 -29.68 7.00
CA PRO A 75 -14.19 -29.05 7.19
C PRO A 75 -14.02 -27.61 7.70
N TRP A 76 -14.75 -26.67 7.09
CA TRP A 76 -14.78 -25.27 7.51
C TRP A 76 -16.09 -24.91 8.21
N GLY A 77 -16.03 -24.78 9.54
CA GLY A 77 -17.21 -24.54 10.37
C GLY A 77 -18.08 -25.78 10.57
N ASN A 78 -19.22 -25.61 11.24
CA ASN A 78 -20.20 -26.66 11.51
C ASN A 78 -21.48 -26.41 10.69
N ASP A 79 -22.23 -27.45 10.38
CA ASP A 79 -23.44 -27.35 9.53
C ASP A 79 -24.51 -26.42 10.09
N GLU A 80 -24.61 -26.28 11.42
CA GLU A 80 -25.58 -25.39 12.06
C GLU A 80 -25.22 -23.90 11.98
N ASN A 81 -23.95 -23.55 11.72
CA ASN A 81 -23.44 -22.17 11.82
C ASN A 81 -22.75 -21.67 10.55
N GLN A 82 -23.01 -22.28 9.40
CA GLN A 82 -22.35 -21.98 8.13
C GLN A 82 -22.43 -20.50 7.74
N ALA A 83 -23.64 -19.91 7.79
CA ALA A 83 -23.86 -18.51 7.42
C ALA A 83 -23.12 -17.53 8.33
N LYS A 84 -23.02 -17.84 9.63
CA LYS A 84 -22.31 -17.02 10.60
C LYS A 84 -20.80 -17.01 10.34
N VAL A 85 -20.22 -18.17 10.08
CA VAL A 85 -18.77 -18.32 9.80
C VAL A 85 -18.41 -17.58 8.51
N VAL A 86 -19.16 -17.79 7.42
CA VAL A 86 -18.91 -17.11 6.15
C VAL A 86 -19.07 -15.60 6.31
N SER A 87 -20.13 -15.13 6.98
CA SER A 87 -20.35 -13.69 7.17
C SER A 87 -19.25 -13.02 8.02
N GLN A 88 -18.72 -13.71 9.04
CA GLN A 88 -17.62 -13.19 9.86
C GLN A 88 -16.30 -13.09 9.09
N HIS A 89 -16.03 -14.07 8.23
CA HIS A 89 -14.84 -14.03 7.38
C HIS A 89 -15.00 -13.07 6.21
N TRP A 90 -16.23 -12.90 5.71
CA TRP A 90 -16.57 -11.90 4.70
C TRP A 90 -16.34 -10.48 5.19
N SER A 91 -16.79 -10.12 6.40
CA SER A 91 -16.55 -8.77 6.93
C SER A 91 -15.06 -8.47 7.13
N LYS A 92 -14.25 -9.49 7.47
CA LYS A 92 -12.79 -9.37 7.51
C LYS A 92 -12.20 -9.21 6.10
N LEU A 93 -12.74 -9.95 5.14
CA LEU A 93 -12.34 -9.85 3.74
C LEU A 93 -12.64 -8.46 3.18
N GLU A 94 -13.83 -7.90 3.42
CA GLU A 94 -14.20 -6.52 3.02
C GLU A 94 -13.19 -5.50 3.58
N ALA A 95 -12.85 -5.61 4.87
CA ALA A 95 -11.88 -4.71 5.50
C ALA A 95 -10.46 -4.80 4.91
N VAL A 96 -10.06 -5.96 4.38
CA VAL A 96 -8.78 -6.13 3.66
C VAL A 96 -8.92 -5.67 2.21
N TRP A 97 -10.05 -5.95 1.58
CA TRP A 97 -10.36 -5.56 0.21
C TRP A 97 -10.33 -4.04 0.04
N ASP A 98 -10.94 -3.29 0.96
CA ASP A 98 -10.97 -1.83 0.92
C ASP A 98 -9.56 -1.22 0.95
N LYS A 99 -8.61 -1.87 1.64
CA LYS A 99 -7.20 -1.43 1.67
C LYS A 99 -6.51 -1.72 0.34
N LYS A 100 -6.71 -2.93 -0.20
CA LYS A 100 -6.10 -3.41 -1.45
C LYS A 100 -6.73 -2.82 -2.71
N ARG A 101 -7.94 -2.26 -2.62
CA ARG A 101 -8.77 -1.82 -3.74
C ARG A 101 -8.02 -0.85 -4.66
N GLU A 102 -7.34 0.13 -4.08
CA GLU A 102 -6.64 1.16 -4.86
C GLU A 102 -5.46 0.57 -5.66
N GLY A 103 -4.69 -0.34 -5.05
CA GLY A 103 -3.61 -1.05 -5.74
C GLY A 103 -4.12 -1.98 -6.85
N LEU A 104 -5.27 -2.64 -6.65
CA LEU A 104 -5.89 -3.49 -7.67
C LEU A 104 -6.42 -2.66 -8.84
N ARG A 105 -7.08 -1.54 -8.54
CA ARG A 105 -7.58 -0.57 -9.52
C ARG A 105 -6.47 -0.06 -10.43
N GLN A 106 -5.33 0.33 -9.86
CA GLN A 106 -4.19 0.82 -10.64
C GLN A 106 -3.59 -0.24 -11.55
N ARG A 107 -3.49 -1.50 -11.08
CA ARG A 107 -3.00 -2.61 -11.90
C ARG A 107 -3.96 -2.96 -13.02
N ALA A 108 -5.26 -2.94 -12.75
CA ALA A 108 -6.29 -3.15 -13.76
C ALA A 108 -6.24 -2.07 -14.85
N ALA A 109 -6.08 -0.80 -14.45
CA ALA A 109 -5.92 0.31 -15.40
C ALA A 109 -4.64 0.15 -16.25
N ALA A 110 -3.53 -0.23 -15.62
CA ALA A 110 -2.27 -0.48 -16.32
C ALA A 110 -2.34 -1.61 -17.36
N GLN A 111 -3.21 -2.61 -17.13
CA GLN A 111 -3.48 -3.70 -18.08
C GLN A 111 -4.54 -3.33 -19.12
N ASN A 112 -5.03 -2.09 -19.13
CA ASN A 112 -6.13 -1.61 -19.99
C ASN A 112 -7.41 -2.44 -19.86
N LEU A 113 -7.70 -2.95 -18.65
CA LEU A 113 -8.94 -3.67 -18.40
C LEU A 113 -10.14 -2.72 -18.44
N ALA A 114 -11.32 -3.24 -18.78
CA ALA A 114 -12.55 -2.45 -18.83
C ALA A 114 -13.01 -1.93 -17.44
N GLY A 115 -12.48 -2.49 -16.37
CA GLY A 115 -12.83 -2.12 -15.00
C GLY A 115 -12.00 -2.85 -13.95
N PHE A 116 -12.43 -2.73 -12.69
CA PHE A 116 -11.79 -3.36 -11.54
C PHE A 116 -12.81 -4.17 -10.71
N PRO A 117 -12.35 -5.17 -9.92
CA PRO A 117 -13.26 -6.05 -9.20
C PRO A 117 -13.78 -5.39 -7.93
N VAL A 118 -15.06 -5.61 -7.63
CA VAL A 118 -15.69 -5.22 -6.38
C VAL A 118 -16.41 -6.43 -5.78
N LEU A 119 -16.27 -6.60 -4.47
CA LEU A 119 -16.99 -7.61 -3.72
C LEU A 119 -18.44 -7.15 -3.49
N ARG A 120 -19.40 -8.01 -3.82
CA ARG A 120 -20.83 -7.77 -3.57
C ARG A 120 -21.40 -8.87 -2.68
N LYS A 121 -22.14 -8.44 -1.66
CA LYS A 121 -22.96 -9.32 -0.82
C LYS A 121 -24.42 -8.93 -0.95
N THR A 122 -25.26 -9.86 -1.36
CA THR A 122 -26.72 -9.69 -1.40
C THR A 122 -27.33 -10.48 -0.26
N THR A 123 -27.82 -9.78 0.75
CA THR A 123 -28.45 -10.41 1.92
C THR A 123 -29.83 -10.93 1.55
N GLY A 124 -30.07 -12.22 1.77
CA GLY A 124 -31.39 -12.81 1.55
C GLY A 124 -32.40 -12.29 2.57
N GLY A 125 -33.50 -11.71 2.10
CA GLY A 125 -34.62 -11.30 2.94
C GLY A 125 -35.27 -12.53 3.59
N GLY A 126 -35.49 -12.48 4.91
CA GLY A 126 -36.00 -13.60 5.71
C GLY A 126 -37.22 -14.27 5.05
N GLY A 127 -37.01 -15.50 4.57
CA GLY A 127 -38.01 -16.25 3.79
C GLY A 127 -37.44 -17.44 3.03
N GLY A 128 -36.28 -17.98 3.44
CA GLY A 128 -35.60 -19.09 2.74
C GLY A 128 -34.68 -18.67 1.58
N LEU A 129 -34.56 -17.38 1.29
CA LEU A 129 -33.58 -16.88 0.32
C LEU A 129 -32.17 -16.85 0.96
N PRO A 130 -31.20 -17.61 0.44
CA PRO A 130 -29.84 -17.60 0.98
C PRO A 130 -29.13 -16.29 0.64
N SER A 131 -28.19 -15.88 1.49
CA SER A 131 -27.27 -14.78 1.16
C SER A 131 -26.34 -15.21 0.02
N ARG A 132 -26.13 -14.31 -0.94
CA ARG A 132 -25.28 -14.54 -2.11
C ARG A 132 -24.07 -13.60 -2.12
N TYR A 133 -22.95 -14.09 -2.64
CA TYR A 133 -21.66 -13.41 -2.66
C TYR A 133 -21.08 -13.48 -4.07
N ALA A 134 -20.66 -12.34 -4.61
CA ALA A 134 -20.25 -12.21 -6.01
C ALA A 134 -19.05 -11.29 -6.18
N PHE A 135 -18.35 -11.47 -7.30
CA PHE A 135 -17.51 -10.43 -7.91
C PHE A 135 -18.31 -9.69 -8.96
N ILE A 136 -18.21 -8.37 -8.94
CA ILE A 136 -18.70 -7.53 -10.02
C ILE A 136 -17.54 -6.73 -10.59
N VAL A 137 -17.58 -6.47 -11.90
CA VAL A 137 -16.68 -5.52 -12.54
C VAL A 137 -17.32 -4.14 -12.44
N GLN A 138 -16.63 -3.21 -11.78
CA GLN A 138 -16.97 -1.80 -11.82
C GLN A 138 -16.12 -1.13 -12.90
N ALA A 139 -16.76 -0.46 -13.85
CA ALA A 139 -16.07 0.29 -14.90
C ALA A 139 -15.28 1.45 -14.32
N PHE A 140 -14.18 1.82 -14.98
CA PHE A 140 -13.43 3.03 -14.67
C PHE A 140 -14.27 4.29 -14.99
N GLU A 141 -14.19 5.30 -14.13
CA GLU A 141 -14.65 6.65 -14.42
C GLU A 141 -13.63 7.38 -15.31
N ASP A 142 -14.04 8.39 -16.08
CA ASP A 142 -13.16 9.08 -17.04
C ASP A 142 -11.92 9.72 -16.36
N ASP A 143 -12.08 10.21 -15.12
CA ASP A 143 -10.98 10.75 -14.32
C ASP A 143 -9.96 9.66 -13.92
N ASP A 144 -10.39 8.41 -13.80
CA ASP A 144 -9.55 7.28 -13.40
C ASP A 144 -8.54 6.91 -14.49
N LEU A 145 -8.97 7.03 -15.75
CA LEU A 145 -8.15 6.77 -16.92
C LEU A 145 -7.13 7.90 -17.13
N ALA A 146 -7.48 9.14 -16.77
CA ALA A 146 -6.60 10.29 -16.86
C ALA A 146 -5.42 10.24 -15.87
N GLU A 147 -5.60 9.63 -14.68
CA GLU A 147 -4.52 9.41 -13.71
C GLU A 147 -3.63 8.20 -14.03
N SER A 148 -4.02 7.37 -15.00
CA SER A 148 -3.21 6.23 -15.42
C SER A 148 -2.06 6.69 -16.31
N HIS A 149 -0.84 6.58 -15.78
CA HIS A 149 0.37 6.80 -16.56
C HIS A 149 0.89 5.45 -17.03
N PRO A 150 0.68 5.08 -18.32
CA PRO A 150 1.30 3.87 -18.85
C PRO A 150 2.82 3.98 -18.71
N PRO A 151 3.51 2.87 -18.44
CA PRO A 151 4.97 2.88 -18.43
C PRO A 151 5.47 3.41 -19.78
N PRO A 152 6.54 4.23 -19.81
CA PRO A 152 7.16 4.65 -21.07
C PRO A 152 7.42 3.42 -21.95
N GLU A 153 7.17 3.51 -23.27
CA GLU A 153 7.38 2.40 -24.23
C GLU A 153 8.84 1.95 -24.38
N GLU A 154 9.73 2.36 -23.49
CA GLU A 154 11.14 2.03 -23.49
C GLU A 154 11.41 0.67 -22.83
N SER A 155 12.26 -0.12 -23.48
CA SER A 155 12.68 -1.44 -23.01
C SER A 155 13.36 -1.33 -21.63
N GLY A 156 12.69 -1.82 -20.57
CA GLY A 156 13.20 -1.77 -19.20
C GLY A 156 12.54 -0.70 -18.31
N SER A 157 11.42 -0.11 -18.74
CA SER A 157 10.54 0.65 -17.87
C SER A 157 9.91 -0.21 -16.78
N VAL A 158 9.67 0.35 -15.61
CA VAL A 158 8.95 -0.28 -14.50
C VAL A 158 7.79 0.61 -14.07
N GLN A 159 6.66 -0.01 -13.72
CA GLN A 159 5.49 0.69 -13.20
C GLN A 159 5.29 0.33 -11.73
N TYR A 160 5.12 1.37 -10.91
CA TYR A 160 4.94 1.28 -9.47
C TYR A 160 3.46 1.40 -9.11
N PHE A 161 3.02 0.52 -8.23
CA PHE A 161 1.66 0.46 -7.74
C PHE A 161 1.65 0.77 -6.25
N LEU A 162 0.61 1.45 -5.80
CA LEU A 162 0.36 1.59 -4.37
C LEU A 162 0.11 0.21 -3.77
N ASP A 163 0.78 -0.02 -2.66
CA ASP A 163 0.66 -1.25 -1.88
C ASP A 163 0.27 -0.90 -0.46
N ASP A 164 -0.34 -1.87 0.21
CA ASP A 164 -0.96 -1.61 1.50
C ASP A 164 0.08 -1.39 2.57
N LEU A 165 -0.25 -0.46 3.46
CA LEU A 165 0.47 -0.31 4.70
C LEU A 165 -0.05 -1.37 5.67
N GLU A 166 0.84 -2.26 6.08
CA GLU A 166 0.59 -3.10 7.25
C GLU A 166 0.19 -2.22 8.44
N PRO A 167 -0.82 -2.64 9.23
CA PRO A 167 -1.24 -1.90 10.41
C PRO A 167 -0.05 -1.77 11.37
N GLY A 168 0.54 -0.58 11.40
CA GLY A 168 1.64 -0.23 12.28
C GLY A 168 1.16 0.44 13.57
N ASN A 169 2.04 1.21 14.18
CA ASN A 169 1.72 2.09 15.29
C ASN A 169 0.59 3.09 14.89
N TRP A 170 -0.15 3.62 15.87
CA TRP A 170 -1.24 4.59 15.64
C TRP A 170 -0.79 5.80 14.82
N LEU A 171 0.48 6.20 14.92
CA LEU A 171 1.11 7.23 14.10
C LEU A 171 1.07 6.89 12.60
N VAL A 172 1.37 5.64 12.24
CA VAL A 172 1.31 5.17 10.84
C VAL A 172 -0.11 5.29 10.31
N SER A 173 -1.10 4.90 11.11
CA SER A 173 -2.52 5.05 10.75
C SER A 173 -2.93 6.52 10.57
N ALA A 174 -2.48 7.40 11.47
CA ALA A 174 -2.74 8.84 11.36
C ALA A 174 -2.17 9.44 10.07
N PHE A 175 -0.95 9.05 9.70
CA PHE A 175 -0.30 9.51 8.46
C PHE A 175 -0.77 8.75 7.21
N ALA A 176 -1.36 7.56 7.33
CA ALA A 176 -1.96 6.86 6.19
C ALA A 176 -3.21 7.59 5.68
N ASN A 177 -3.99 8.18 6.58
CA ASN A 177 -5.23 8.90 6.27
C ASN A 177 -5.02 10.34 5.75
N GLN A 178 -3.85 10.64 5.14
CA GLN A 178 -3.52 11.96 4.57
C GLN A 178 -3.68 13.10 5.58
N VAL A 179 -2.60 13.42 6.31
CA VAL A 179 -2.61 14.52 7.29
C VAL A 179 -2.59 15.85 6.55
N GLU A 180 -3.75 16.51 6.52
CA GLU A 180 -3.86 17.87 6.02
C GLU A 180 -3.16 18.87 6.95
N LEU A 181 -2.23 19.63 6.38
CA LEU A 181 -1.50 20.72 7.00
C LEU A 181 -2.32 22.02 6.96
N ALA A 182 -3.51 21.97 7.55
CA ALA A 182 -4.42 23.11 7.70
C ALA A 182 -4.55 23.55 9.17
N GLY A 183 -4.84 24.83 9.39
CA GLY A 183 -5.16 25.39 10.71
C GLY A 183 -4.10 25.08 11.77
N TRP A 184 -4.52 24.56 12.92
CA TRP A 184 -3.63 24.26 14.06
C TRP A 184 -2.63 23.13 13.77
N ARG A 185 -2.95 22.18 12.88
CA ARG A 185 -2.07 21.05 12.55
C ARG A 185 -0.80 21.51 11.85
N LYS A 186 -0.92 22.52 10.97
CA LYS A 186 0.24 23.19 10.35
C LYS A 186 1.16 23.79 11.39
N TRP A 187 0.60 24.55 12.34
CA TRP A 187 1.38 25.18 13.41
C TRP A 187 1.95 24.17 14.39
N ALA A 188 1.24 23.07 14.68
CA ALA A 188 1.76 21.98 15.48
C ALA A 188 2.95 21.29 14.79
N PHE A 189 2.88 21.06 13.47
CA PHE A 189 3.99 20.50 12.70
C PHE A 189 5.21 21.43 12.67
N ILE A 190 5.01 22.73 12.38
CA ILE A 190 6.08 23.73 12.43
C ILE A 190 6.65 23.86 13.85
N GLY A 191 5.76 23.86 14.85
CA GLY A 191 6.11 23.92 16.27
C GLY A 191 6.93 22.71 16.71
N LEU A 192 6.64 21.50 16.20
CA LEU A 192 7.44 20.30 16.46
C LEU A 192 8.86 20.45 15.89
N LEU A 193 9.00 20.93 14.66
CA LEU A 193 10.31 21.18 14.04
C LEU A 193 11.11 22.23 14.82
N PHE A 194 10.45 23.32 15.24
CA PHE A 194 11.07 24.37 16.03
C PHE A 194 11.44 23.89 17.44
N ALA A 195 10.57 23.10 18.09
CA ALA A 195 10.82 22.50 19.40
C ALA A 195 12.02 21.54 19.37
N ALA A 196 12.17 20.77 18.28
CA ALA A 196 13.33 19.91 18.08
C ALA A 196 14.64 20.72 18.00
N LEU A 197 14.64 21.84 17.27
CA LEU A 197 15.78 22.76 17.21
C LEU A 197 16.06 23.41 18.57
N LEU A 198 15.01 23.85 19.26
CA LEU A 198 15.10 24.46 20.58
C LEU A 198 15.64 23.47 21.63
N ALA A 199 15.25 22.19 21.55
CA ALA A 199 15.74 21.15 22.45
C ALA A 199 17.25 20.95 22.29
N VAL A 200 17.76 20.92 21.05
CA VAL A 200 19.21 20.86 20.77
C VAL A 200 19.92 22.10 21.31
N LEU A 201 19.34 23.29 21.12
CA LEU A 201 19.90 24.54 21.63
C LEU A 201 19.96 24.57 23.16
N ILE A 202 18.85 24.26 23.85
CA ILE A 202 18.76 24.23 25.31
C ILE A 202 19.75 23.20 25.87
N PHE A 203 19.81 22.00 25.29
CA PHE A 203 20.74 20.97 25.74
C PHE A 203 22.20 21.37 25.49
N GLY A 204 22.49 22.02 24.36
CA GLY A 204 23.81 22.58 24.06
C GLY A 204 24.22 23.69 25.04
N LEU A 205 23.29 24.57 25.41
CA LEU A 205 23.53 25.61 26.43
C LEU A 205 23.73 25.01 27.83
N ALA A 206 22.88 24.06 28.22
CA ALA A 206 23.02 23.35 29.50
C ALA A 206 24.37 22.62 29.58
N ALA A 207 24.78 21.99 28.47
CA ALA A 207 26.12 21.41 28.36
C ALA A 207 27.19 22.49 28.53
N PHE A 208 27.13 23.60 27.78
CA PHE A 208 28.10 24.69 27.89
C PHE A 208 28.24 25.25 29.32
N PHE A 209 27.12 25.49 30.01
CA PHE A 209 27.12 25.90 31.41
C PHE A 209 27.74 24.83 32.30
N SER A 210 27.45 23.55 32.08
CA SER A 210 28.04 22.46 32.84
C SER A 210 29.57 22.38 32.66
N LEU A 211 30.08 22.59 31.43
CA LEU A 211 31.54 22.64 31.18
C LEU A 211 32.22 23.75 32.00
N SER A 212 31.55 24.89 32.24
CA SER A 212 32.14 26.01 32.99
C SER A 212 32.41 25.72 34.48
N HIS A 213 31.87 24.61 35.00
CA HIS A 213 32.00 24.22 36.41
C HIS A 213 32.78 22.91 36.63
N VAL A 214 33.22 22.22 35.58
CA VAL A 214 33.87 20.90 35.70
C VAL A 214 35.38 21.00 35.41
N PRO A 215 36.26 20.73 36.40
CA PRO A 215 37.71 20.81 36.21
C PRO A 215 38.34 19.55 35.60
N GLN A 216 37.56 18.51 35.31
CA GLN A 216 38.04 17.20 34.83
C GLN A 216 37.71 16.98 33.34
N THR A 217 38.65 16.39 32.61
CA THR A 217 38.53 16.12 31.16
C THR A 217 37.54 15.00 30.80
N GLY A 218 37.38 13.98 31.66
CA GLY A 218 36.48 12.84 31.41
C GLY A 218 35.00 13.23 31.22
N PRO A 219 34.38 13.97 32.15
CA PRO A 219 32.99 14.42 32.03
C PRO A 219 32.74 15.33 30.83
N VAL A 220 33.75 16.12 30.43
CA VAL A 220 33.67 16.99 29.25
C VAL A 220 33.50 16.16 27.97
N VAL A 221 34.28 15.09 27.80
CA VAL A 221 34.15 14.19 26.64
C VAL A 221 32.78 13.52 26.62
N ALA A 222 32.31 13.00 27.77
CA ALA A 222 31.00 12.35 27.87
C ALA A 222 29.85 13.30 27.52
N LEU A 223 29.96 14.56 27.93
CA LEU A 223 28.96 15.58 27.66
C LEU A 223 28.94 15.99 26.17
N VAL A 224 30.11 16.19 25.55
CA VAL A 224 30.23 16.45 24.11
C VAL A 224 29.64 15.30 23.29
N LEU A 225 29.96 14.05 23.64
CA LEU A 225 29.39 12.88 22.98
C LEU A 225 27.87 12.80 23.16
N SER A 226 27.36 13.17 24.34
CA SER A 226 25.91 13.19 24.60
C SER A 226 25.19 14.25 23.76
N VAL A 227 25.75 15.46 23.65
CA VAL A 227 25.20 16.53 22.79
C VAL A 227 25.25 16.11 21.33
N ALA A 228 26.36 15.52 20.87
CA ALA A 228 26.49 15.03 19.51
C ALA A 228 25.48 13.91 19.21
N ALA A 229 25.32 12.95 20.12
CA ALA A 229 24.35 11.87 19.99
C ALA A 229 22.91 12.38 19.96
N LEU A 230 22.54 13.32 20.84
CA LEU A 230 21.21 13.93 20.83
C LEU A 230 20.95 14.70 19.55
N SER A 231 21.92 15.50 19.09
CA SER A 231 21.82 16.27 17.86
C SER A 231 21.65 15.34 16.64
N ALA A 232 22.42 14.25 16.59
CA ALA A 232 22.29 13.24 15.55
C ALA A 232 20.91 12.56 15.58
N LEU A 233 20.40 12.19 16.76
CA LEU A 233 19.08 11.57 16.93
C LEU A 233 17.96 12.51 16.45
N VAL A 234 18.00 13.77 16.87
CA VAL A 234 17.03 14.80 16.45
C VAL A 234 17.10 15.00 14.94
N TRP A 235 18.31 15.14 14.39
CA TRP A 235 18.50 15.30 12.95
C TRP A 235 17.95 14.11 12.16
N HIS A 236 18.23 12.87 12.57
CA HIS A 236 17.70 11.69 11.89
C HIS A 236 16.16 11.58 11.96
N GLY A 237 15.54 12.06 13.03
CA GLY A 237 14.08 12.11 13.14
C GLY A 237 13.43 13.20 12.28
N VAL A 238 14.07 14.36 12.17
CA VAL A 238 13.53 15.54 11.46
C VAL A 238 13.87 15.54 9.97
N LYS A 239 15.03 15.01 9.59
CA LYS A 239 15.55 15.05 8.21
C LYS A 239 14.51 14.62 7.15
N PRO A 240 13.76 13.50 7.30
CA PRO A 240 12.74 13.13 6.31
C PRO A 240 11.67 14.19 6.07
N PHE A 241 11.27 14.93 7.11
CA PHE A 241 10.29 16.01 7.01
C PHE A 241 10.84 17.29 6.39
N VAL A 242 12.15 17.47 6.40
CA VAL A 242 12.79 18.56 5.66
C VAL A 242 12.95 18.16 4.19
N GLU A 243 13.42 16.94 3.92
CA GLU A 243 13.61 16.42 2.56
C GLU A 243 12.31 16.36 1.76
N ILE A 244 11.19 16.01 2.41
CA ILE A 244 9.89 15.94 1.74
C ILE A 244 9.41 17.32 1.22
N LEU A 245 9.85 18.42 1.82
CA LEU A 245 9.46 19.77 1.40
C LEU A 245 10.09 20.11 0.05
N ASP A 246 11.36 19.72 -0.13
CA ASP A 246 12.13 19.93 -1.36
C ASP A 246 11.78 18.91 -2.44
N PHE A 247 11.80 17.61 -2.10
CA PHE A 247 11.71 16.51 -3.07
C PHE A 247 10.32 15.94 -3.26
N LYS A 248 9.33 16.40 -2.48
CA LYS A 248 7.96 15.86 -2.43
C LYS A 248 7.84 14.42 -1.95
N THR A 249 8.94 13.67 -1.94
CA THR A 249 9.02 12.31 -1.39
C THR A 249 10.28 12.10 -0.58
N ALA A 250 10.15 11.42 0.55
CA ALA A 250 11.28 11.02 1.39
C ALA A 250 11.01 9.63 2.00
N ILE A 251 12.05 8.92 2.39
CA ILE A 251 11.89 7.67 3.16
C ILE A 251 11.41 8.04 4.57
N ALA A 252 10.39 7.36 5.07
CA ALA A 252 9.83 7.65 6.38
C ALA A 252 10.90 7.46 7.48
N PRO A 253 10.88 8.26 8.55
CA PRO A 253 11.81 8.12 9.66
C PRO A 253 11.63 6.77 10.35
N GLY A 254 12.70 6.27 11.00
CA GLY A 254 12.72 4.92 11.60
C GLY A 254 11.57 4.62 12.58
N TRP A 255 11.01 5.63 13.26
CA TRP A 255 9.86 5.47 14.16
C TRP A 255 8.49 5.40 13.44
N LEU A 256 8.43 5.76 12.14
CA LEU A 256 7.31 5.51 11.23
C LEU A 256 7.52 4.27 10.37
N GLN A 257 8.74 3.75 10.31
CA GLN A 257 9.03 2.46 9.69
C GLN A 257 8.47 1.32 10.56
N ASN A 258 8.18 0.18 9.95
CA ASN A 258 7.85 -1.02 10.70
C ASN A 258 9.16 -1.69 11.15
N ALA A 259 9.37 -1.82 12.46
CA ALA A 259 10.56 -2.47 12.99
C ALA A 259 10.54 -3.96 12.60
N GLY A 260 11.44 -4.35 11.69
CA GLY A 260 11.56 -5.73 11.21
C GLY A 260 10.96 -6.01 9.82
N SER A 261 10.33 -5.01 9.18
CA SER A 261 9.99 -5.12 7.75
C SER A 261 11.17 -4.70 6.89
N ALA A 262 11.47 -5.47 5.84
CA ALA A 262 12.51 -5.15 4.86
C ALA A 262 12.05 -4.09 3.83
N GLU A 263 10.83 -3.54 3.99
CA GLU A 263 10.21 -2.64 3.02
C GLU A 263 10.15 -1.21 3.58
N ASP A 264 10.79 -0.28 2.86
CA ASP A 264 10.81 1.13 3.26
C ASP A 264 9.48 1.81 2.91
N ARG A 265 8.82 2.39 3.93
CA ARG A 265 7.69 3.29 3.74
C ARG A 265 8.17 4.64 3.25
N LEU A 266 7.40 5.27 2.37
CA LEU A 266 7.67 6.61 1.87
C LEU A 266 6.69 7.61 2.47
N LEU A 267 7.21 8.79 2.80
CA LEU A 267 6.43 9.99 3.02
C LEU A 267 6.27 10.72 1.69
N VAL A 268 5.03 11.09 1.36
CA VAL A 268 4.68 11.89 0.18
C VAL A 268 4.04 13.19 0.63
N PHE A 269 4.53 14.30 0.11
CA PHE A 269 3.97 15.63 0.28
C PHE A 269 3.19 16.00 -0.99
N GLU A 270 1.88 16.09 -0.84
CA GLU A 270 0.99 16.52 -1.91
C GLU A 270 0.66 18.00 -1.72
N ARG A 271 1.02 18.81 -2.72
CA ARG A 271 0.61 20.21 -2.80
C ARG A 271 -0.69 20.27 -3.60
N ARG A 272 -1.83 20.33 -2.93
CA ARG A 272 -3.09 20.62 -3.62
C ARG A 272 -3.14 22.13 -3.91
N MET A 273 -3.23 22.49 -5.19
CA MET A 273 -3.53 23.85 -5.66
C MET A 273 -5.06 24.04 -5.73
N PRO A 274 -5.59 25.27 -5.83
CA PRO A 274 -5.46 26.40 -4.89
C PRO A 274 -6.40 26.27 -3.65
N ASP A 275 -7.40 25.40 -3.68
CA ASP A 275 -8.49 25.37 -2.68
C ASP A 275 -8.38 24.28 -1.62
N ALA A 276 -7.37 23.41 -1.71
CA ALA A 276 -7.19 22.33 -0.75
C ALA A 276 -5.86 22.44 0.01
N PRO A 277 -5.84 22.08 1.30
CA PRO A 277 -4.63 22.19 2.10
C PRO A 277 -3.55 21.21 1.62
N ASN A 278 -2.29 21.61 1.77
CA ASN A 278 -1.16 20.70 1.59
C ASN A 278 -1.33 19.51 2.54
N SER A 279 -0.89 18.33 2.12
CA SER A 279 -1.03 17.14 2.95
C SER A 279 0.21 16.27 2.91
N ILE A 280 0.47 15.60 4.03
CA ILE A 280 1.51 14.58 4.14
C ILE A 280 0.83 13.24 4.32
N ARG A 281 1.21 12.27 3.49
CA ARG A 281 0.77 10.88 3.65
C ARG A 281 1.93 9.91 3.65
N ILE A 282 1.78 8.82 4.40
CA ILE A 282 2.67 7.66 4.28
C ILE A 282 2.08 6.73 3.22
N VAL A 283 2.92 6.19 2.36
CA VAL A 283 2.55 5.22 1.33
C VAL A 283 3.63 4.16 1.19
N ARG A 284 3.24 3.02 0.61
CA ARG A 284 4.16 2.00 0.11
C ARG A 284 3.93 1.86 -1.39
N TYR A 285 5.02 1.74 -2.15
CA TYR A 285 4.95 1.38 -3.56
C TYR A 285 5.68 0.06 -3.76
N SER A 286 5.11 -0.78 -4.63
CA SER A 286 5.77 -1.99 -5.12
C SER A 286 5.61 -2.09 -6.62
N ALA A 287 6.55 -2.78 -7.27
CA ALA A 287 6.51 -3.01 -8.70
C ALA A 287 6.97 -4.43 -9.04
N THR A 288 6.69 -4.86 -10.26
CA THR A 288 7.21 -6.12 -10.82
C THR A 288 8.41 -5.82 -11.70
N CYS A 289 9.52 -6.52 -11.46
CA CYS A 289 10.74 -6.37 -12.23
C CYS A 289 10.53 -6.87 -13.67
N PRO A 290 10.74 -6.03 -14.70
CA PRO A 290 10.58 -6.44 -16.10
C PRO A 290 11.62 -7.48 -16.54
N LEU A 291 12.73 -7.65 -15.80
CA LEU A 291 13.83 -8.54 -16.18
C LEU A 291 13.66 -9.98 -15.67
N CYS A 292 13.05 -10.14 -14.49
CA CYS A 292 12.99 -11.44 -13.82
C CYS A 292 11.66 -11.76 -13.14
N GLY A 293 10.66 -10.87 -13.24
CA GLY A 293 9.36 -11.02 -12.56
C GLY A 293 9.40 -10.89 -11.03
N GLY A 294 10.58 -10.62 -10.44
CA GLY A 294 10.74 -10.43 -8.99
C GLY A 294 10.12 -9.12 -8.51
N ARG A 295 9.84 -9.01 -7.21
CA ARG A 295 9.33 -7.76 -6.62
C ARG A 295 10.43 -6.68 -6.61
N VAL A 296 10.06 -5.45 -6.95
CA VAL A 296 10.90 -4.25 -6.84
C VAL A 296 10.40 -3.41 -5.67
N ARG A 297 11.32 -3.07 -4.77
CA ARG A 297 11.07 -2.27 -3.57
C ARG A 297 11.80 -0.93 -3.66
N LEU A 298 11.18 0.12 -3.14
CA LEU A 298 11.82 1.43 -3.05
C LEU A 298 12.78 1.47 -1.85
N THR A 299 13.97 2.02 -2.07
CA THR A 299 15.04 2.14 -1.07
C THR A 299 15.84 3.42 -1.28
N ASP A 300 16.63 3.83 -0.29
CA ASP A 300 17.58 4.94 -0.45
C ASP A 300 18.65 4.59 -1.50
N GLY A 301 18.89 5.50 -2.43
CA GLY A 301 19.94 5.42 -3.43
C GLY A 301 21.36 5.41 -2.85
N ARG A 302 21.51 5.75 -1.56
CA ARG A 302 22.79 5.78 -0.84
C ARG A 302 23.84 6.59 -1.62
N LYS A 303 25.10 6.12 -1.63
CA LYS A 303 26.21 6.79 -2.30
C LYS A 303 26.15 6.71 -3.83
N GLN A 304 25.48 5.69 -4.38
CA GLN A 304 25.39 5.50 -5.83
C GLN A 304 24.41 6.49 -6.47
N PHE A 305 23.31 6.78 -5.79
CA PHE A 305 22.29 7.73 -6.23
C PHE A 305 21.91 8.67 -5.08
N PRO A 306 22.76 9.66 -4.75
CA PRO A 306 22.54 10.52 -3.59
C PRO A 306 21.23 11.30 -3.73
N ARG A 307 20.46 11.37 -2.63
CA ARG A 307 19.17 12.09 -2.54
C ARG A 307 18.10 11.58 -3.52
N ARG A 308 18.25 10.37 -4.06
CA ARG A 308 17.27 9.72 -4.92
C ARG A 308 16.72 8.48 -4.23
N ILE A 309 15.41 8.30 -4.34
CA ILE A 309 14.75 7.03 -4.04
C ILE A 309 14.83 6.17 -5.30
N ILE A 310 15.24 4.92 -5.15
CA ILE A 310 15.42 3.98 -6.25
C ILE A 310 14.65 2.68 -5.98
N GLY A 311 14.15 2.06 -7.04
CA GLY A 311 13.66 0.69 -6.99
C GLY A 311 14.81 -0.31 -7.06
N ARG A 312 14.82 -1.31 -6.18
CA ARG A 312 15.72 -2.46 -6.25
C ARG A 312 14.92 -3.74 -6.29
N CYS A 313 15.26 -4.65 -7.21
CA CYS A 313 14.63 -5.96 -7.25
C CYS A 313 15.15 -6.86 -6.13
N ASP A 314 14.26 -7.63 -5.50
CA ASP A 314 14.64 -8.61 -4.47
C ASP A 314 15.50 -9.76 -5.01
N ALA A 315 15.26 -10.18 -6.25
CA ALA A 315 15.98 -11.28 -6.87
C ALA A 315 17.42 -10.90 -7.27
N SER A 316 17.65 -9.64 -7.64
CA SER A 316 18.98 -9.14 -8.00
C SER A 316 19.11 -7.65 -7.63
N PRO A 317 19.31 -7.33 -6.34
CA PRO A 317 19.26 -5.95 -5.84
C PRO A 317 20.45 -5.08 -6.26
N ARG A 318 21.51 -5.71 -6.80
CA ARG A 318 22.70 -5.02 -7.31
C ARG A 318 22.60 -4.66 -8.79
N GLU A 319 21.95 -5.51 -9.59
CA GLU A 319 21.92 -5.37 -11.06
C GLU A 319 20.59 -4.82 -11.58
N HIS A 320 19.50 -5.09 -10.87
CA HIS A 320 18.14 -4.67 -11.25
C HIS A 320 17.76 -3.46 -10.40
N VAL A 321 18.28 -2.30 -10.82
CA VAL A 321 18.03 -1.01 -10.18
C VAL A 321 17.21 -0.13 -11.12
N PHE A 322 16.22 0.56 -10.58
CA PHE A 322 15.28 1.38 -11.34
C PHE A 322 15.14 2.76 -10.69
N SER A 323 14.94 3.80 -11.51
CA SER A 323 14.54 5.12 -11.05
C SER A 323 13.10 5.10 -10.56
N PHE A 324 12.72 6.07 -9.75
CA PHE A 324 11.36 6.21 -9.23
C PHE A 324 10.88 7.65 -9.40
N ASP A 325 9.82 7.82 -10.18
CA ASP A 325 9.02 9.04 -10.18
C ASP A 325 7.71 8.78 -9.42
N HIS A 326 7.50 9.50 -8.32
CA HIS A 326 6.29 9.35 -7.51
C HIS A 326 5.03 9.91 -8.16
N HIS A 327 5.17 10.88 -9.08
CA HIS A 327 4.04 11.52 -9.72
C HIS A 327 3.51 10.63 -10.83
N CYS A 328 4.38 10.27 -11.77
CA CYS A 328 4.03 9.35 -12.87
C CYS A 328 3.94 7.88 -12.41
N ARG A 329 4.50 7.54 -11.24
CA ARG A 329 4.61 6.16 -10.72
C ARG A 329 5.30 5.21 -11.71
N THR A 330 6.25 5.74 -12.47
CA THR A 330 7.04 4.99 -13.43
C THR A 330 8.52 5.17 -13.14
N GLY A 331 9.32 4.30 -13.75
CA GLY A 331 10.76 4.28 -13.61
C GLY A 331 11.42 3.67 -14.83
N TYR A 332 12.71 3.89 -14.96
CA TYR A 332 13.56 3.31 -15.98
C TYR A 332 14.74 2.62 -15.31
N ARG A 333 15.30 1.62 -15.99
CA ARG A 333 16.49 0.92 -15.50
C ARG A 333 17.65 1.90 -15.35
N LEU A 334 18.26 1.91 -14.17
CA LEU A 334 19.51 2.60 -13.90
C LEU A 334 20.66 1.64 -14.16
N LEU A 335 21.57 2.03 -15.05
CA LEU A 335 22.85 1.33 -15.21
C LEU A 335 23.74 1.77 -14.03
N GLY A 336 24.14 0.78 -13.23
CA GLY A 336 25.01 0.96 -12.06
C GLY A 336 26.48 0.95 -12.42
#